data_AF-A0A955U2U0-F1
#
_entry.id   AF-A0A955U2U0-F1
#
_cell.length_a   1.000
_cell.length_b   1.000
_cell.length_c   1.000
_cell.angle_alpha   90.00
_cell.angle_beta   90.00
_cell.angle_gamma   90.00
#
_symmetry.space_group_name_H-M   'P 1'
#
loop_
_entity.id
_entity.type
_entity.pdbx_description
1 polymer ?
#
loop_
_entity_poly.entity_id
_entity_poly.type
_entity_poly.pdbx_seq_one_letter_code
_entity_poly.pdbx_strand_id
1 'polypeptide(L)'
;MSAASRSWYVVTWRDHRDGSVQTLRARTVEDSSLGLSFVAIRDFLFESGPIVNPAEEALRSRLEKVRTLHLSLYAILSVEEVGEDPPALVFTNDKAALQLVPPDSKP
;
A
#
# COMPACT_ATOMS: atom_id res chain seq x y z
N MET A 1 -18.48 -12.39 -21.88
CA MET A 1 -17.85 -11.30 -21.12
C MET A 1 -17.03 -11.96 -20.03
N SER A 2 -15.71 -12.07 -20.21
CA SER A 2 -14.83 -12.66 -19.21
C SER A 2 -14.72 -11.71 -18.03
N ALA A 3 -15.18 -12.14 -16.85
CA ALA A 3 -14.97 -11.43 -15.60
C ALA A 3 -13.46 -11.52 -15.30
N ALA A 4 -12.70 -10.49 -15.68
CA ALA A 4 -11.32 -10.36 -15.27
C ALA A 4 -11.28 -10.52 -13.75
N SER A 5 -10.50 -11.49 -13.25
CA SER A 5 -10.22 -11.65 -11.84
C SER A 5 -9.77 -10.29 -11.31
N ARG A 6 -10.66 -9.61 -10.57
CA ARG A 6 -10.37 -8.30 -10.01
C ARG A 6 -9.62 -8.56 -8.73
N SER A 7 -8.32 -8.73 -8.82
CA SER A 7 -7.48 -8.72 -7.63
C SER A 7 -7.26 -7.27 -7.17
N TRP A 8 -7.20 -7.05 -5.88
CA TRP A 8 -6.83 -5.76 -5.28
C TRP A 8 -6.15 -5.99 -3.94
N TYR A 9 -5.50 -4.94 -3.44
CA TYR A 9 -4.93 -4.90 -2.11
C TYR A 9 -5.85 -4.12 -1.18
N VAL A 10 -5.95 -4.56 0.06
CA VAL A 10 -6.48 -3.77 1.17
C VAL A 10 -5.30 -3.35 2.03
N VAL A 11 -4.99 -2.06 2.04
CA VAL A 11 -3.89 -1.51 2.84
C VAL A 11 -4.47 -0.77 4.04
N THR A 12 -4.05 -1.17 5.23
CA THR A 12 -4.42 -0.53 6.49
C THR A 12 -3.19 0.08 7.13
N TRP A 13 -3.27 1.35 7.54
CA TRP A 13 -2.14 2.06 8.14
C TRP A 13 -2.59 3.05 9.21
N ARG A 14 -1.64 3.50 10.03
CA ARG A 14 -1.81 4.60 10.98
C ARG A 14 -1.46 5.93 10.31
N ASP A 15 -2.40 6.86 10.25
CA ASP A 15 -2.20 8.18 9.66
C ASP A 15 -1.27 9.03 10.54
N HIS A 16 -0.26 9.66 9.94
CA HIS A 16 0.72 10.47 10.66
C HIS A 16 0.16 11.79 11.18
N ARG A 17 -0.99 12.25 10.66
CA ARG A 17 -1.56 13.56 10.99
C ARG A 17 -2.29 13.55 12.32
N ASP A 18 -3.03 12.49 12.59
CA ASP A 18 -3.92 12.37 13.75
C ASP A 18 -3.83 11.02 14.47
N GLY A 19 -3.03 10.07 13.97
CA GLY A 19 -2.91 8.74 14.55
C GLY A 19 -4.09 7.81 14.27
N SER A 20 -5.06 8.24 13.46
CA SER A 20 -6.22 7.41 13.08
C SER A 20 -5.81 6.22 12.23
N VAL A 21 -6.58 5.13 12.30
CA VAL A 21 -6.40 3.98 11.40
C VAL A 21 -7.21 4.23 10.13
N GLN A 22 -6.55 4.12 8.99
CA GLN A 22 -7.12 4.30 7.66
C GLN A 22 -7.02 2.99 6.88
N THR A 23 -8.02 2.72 6.06
CA THR A 23 -8.06 1.54 5.18
C THR A 23 -8.38 1.99 3.76
N LEU A 24 -7.61 1.48 2.80
CA LEU A 24 -7.71 1.85 1.40
C LEU A 24 -7.62 0.60 0.52
N ARG A 25 -8.50 0.51 -0.47
CA ARG A 25 -8.36 -0.47 -1.54
C ARG A 25 -7.54 0.12 -2.69
N ALA A 26 -6.65 -0.68 -3.27
CA ALA A 26 -5.76 -0.25 -4.34
C ALA A 26 -5.45 -1.40 -5.29
N ARG A 27 -5.17 -1.13 -6.57
CA ARG A 27 -4.70 -2.19 -7.49
C ARG A 27 -3.20 -2.44 -7.42
N THR A 28 -2.45 -1.48 -6.93
CA THR A 28 -0.99 -1.50 -7.01
C THR A 28 -0.37 -1.17 -5.67
N VAL A 29 0.48 -2.08 -5.19
CA VAL A 29 1.37 -1.95 -4.03
C VAL A 29 2.75 -2.41 -4.48
N GLU A 30 3.78 -1.58 -4.31
CA GLU A 30 5.13 -1.85 -4.82
C GLU A 30 6.22 -1.09 -4.04
N ASP A 31 7.49 -1.34 -4.38
CA ASP A 31 8.62 -0.58 -3.85
C ASP A 31 8.48 0.92 -4.12
N SER A 32 8.71 1.74 -3.09
CA SER A 32 8.74 3.18 -3.26
C SER A 32 10.07 3.67 -3.82
N SER A 33 10.00 4.67 -4.71
CA SER A 33 11.15 5.48 -5.13
C SER A 33 11.81 6.28 -4.00
N LEU A 34 11.17 6.41 -2.83
CA LEU A 34 11.73 7.04 -1.63
C LEU A 34 12.67 6.11 -0.84
N GLY A 35 12.85 4.86 -1.32
CA GLY A 35 13.76 3.88 -0.76
C GLY A 35 13.10 2.87 0.17
N LEU A 36 13.95 2.06 0.80
CA LEU A 36 13.61 0.79 1.48
C LEU A 36 12.61 0.89 2.64
N SER A 37 12.34 2.09 3.14
CA SER A 37 11.43 2.30 4.27
C SER A 37 10.02 2.70 3.86
N PHE A 38 9.74 2.72 2.55
CA PHE A 38 8.47 3.17 2.00
C PHE A 38 7.90 2.19 0.98
N VAL A 39 6.58 2.12 0.95
CA VAL A 39 5.77 1.40 -0.03
C VAL A 39 5.00 2.43 -0.85
N ALA A 40 4.94 2.22 -2.17
CA ALA A 40 4.13 3.03 -3.06
C ALA A 40 2.78 2.34 -3.31
N ILE A 41 1.69 3.09 -3.11
CA ILE A 41 0.32 2.64 -3.34
C ILE A 41 -0.29 3.51 -4.44
N ARG A 42 -0.91 2.86 -5.44
CA ARG A 42 -1.50 3.52 -6.62
C ARG A 42 -2.81 2.86 -7.00
N ASP A 43 -3.52 3.49 -7.95
CA ASP A 43 -4.76 2.96 -8.53
C ASP A 43 -5.83 2.69 -7.46
N PHE A 44 -6.15 3.74 -6.72
CA PHE A 44 -7.08 3.71 -5.59
C PHE A 44 -8.49 3.29 -6.02
N LEU A 45 -9.09 2.43 -5.22
CA LEU A 45 -10.43 1.91 -5.42
C LEU A 45 -11.32 2.42 -4.29
N PHE A 46 -12.38 3.12 -4.67
CA PHE A 46 -13.43 3.56 -3.76
C PHE A 46 -14.75 2.94 -4.20
N GLU A 47 -15.60 2.55 -3.24
CA GLU A 47 -16.92 2.01 -3.53
C GLU A 47 -17.83 3.11 -4.07
N SER A 48 -18.56 2.80 -5.15
CA SER A 48 -19.63 3.65 -5.66
C SER A 48 -20.96 2.96 -5.34
N GLY A 49 -21.73 3.56 -4.45
CA GLY A 49 -23.00 3.00 -3.99
C GLY A 49 -23.93 4.06 -3.38
N PRO A 50 -25.19 3.70 -3.13
CA PRO A 50 -26.19 4.62 -2.55
C PRO A 50 -25.94 4.94 -1.07
N ILE A 51 -25.16 4.10 -0.38
CA ILE A 51 -24.75 4.32 1.01
C ILE A 51 -23.32 4.87 0.98
N VAL A 52 -23.17 6.11 1.46
CA VAL A 52 -21.87 6.78 1.52
C VAL A 52 -21.28 6.62 2.92
N ASN A 53 -20.10 6.01 3.03
CA ASN A 53 -19.32 6.02 4.26
C ASN A 53 -18.57 7.37 4.38
N PRO A 54 -18.85 8.21 5.39
CA PRO A 54 -18.21 9.52 5.52
C PRO A 54 -16.68 9.46 5.62
N ALA A 55 -16.14 8.42 6.25
CA ALA A 55 -14.69 8.24 6.38
C ALA A 55 -14.04 7.94 5.02
N GLU A 56 -14.69 7.13 4.20
CA GLU A 56 -14.23 6.81 2.85
C GLU A 56 -14.32 8.03 1.94
N GLU A 57 -15.38 8.84 2.05
CA GLU A 57 -15.55 10.04 1.23
C GLU A 57 -14.50 11.12 1.59
N ALA A 58 -14.17 11.26 2.89
CA ALA A 58 -13.10 12.13 3.33
C ALA A 58 -11.73 11.66 2.79
N LEU A 59 -11.49 10.34 2.80
CA LEU A 59 -10.27 9.76 2.24
C LEU A 59 -10.20 9.93 0.72
N ARG A 60 -11.31 9.74 0.00
CA ARG A 60 -11.44 9.99 -1.44
C ARG A 60 -11.12 11.44 -1.77
N SER A 61 -11.76 12.37 -1.08
CA SER A 61 -11.55 13.82 -1.25
C SER A 61 -10.08 14.20 -1.01
N ARG A 62 -9.45 13.61 0.01
CA ARG A 62 -8.03 13.81 0.29
C ARG A 62 -7.13 13.29 -0.84
N LEU A 63 -7.45 12.13 -1.40
CA LEU A 63 -6.61 11.43 -2.37
C LEU A 63 -6.95 11.75 -3.83
N GLU A 64 -7.96 12.58 -4.11
CA GLU A 64 -8.44 12.90 -5.46
C GLU A 64 -7.34 13.37 -6.41
N LYS A 65 -6.37 14.14 -5.91
CA LYS A 65 -5.22 14.66 -6.69
C LYS A 65 -3.91 13.93 -6.39
N VAL A 66 -3.96 12.86 -5.61
CA VAL A 66 -2.80 12.08 -5.22
C VAL A 66 -2.63 10.93 -6.21
N ARG A 67 -1.56 10.99 -7.01
CA ARG A 67 -1.23 9.90 -7.95
C ARG A 67 -0.63 8.68 -7.24
N THR A 68 0.15 8.93 -6.20
CA THR A 68 0.90 7.88 -5.49
C THR A 68 0.96 8.24 -4.03
N LEU A 69 0.51 7.32 -3.18
CA LEU A 69 0.63 7.44 -1.75
C LEU A 69 1.85 6.65 -1.31
N HIS A 70 2.88 7.36 -0.84
CA HIS A 70 4.04 6.74 -0.23
C HIS A 70 3.80 6.60 1.27
N LEU A 71 3.69 5.35 1.74
CA LEU A 71 3.54 5.06 3.16
C LEU A 71 4.84 4.50 3.70
N SER A 72 5.23 4.96 4.89
CA SER A 72 6.32 4.32 5.62
C SER A 72 5.90 2.90 6.01
N LEU A 73 6.79 1.92 5.84
CA LEU A 73 6.59 0.54 6.30
C LEU A 73 6.20 0.48 7.78
N TYR A 74 6.72 1.40 8.61
CA TYR A 74 6.43 1.46 10.05
C TYR A 74 5.01 1.95 10.37
N ALA A 75 4.33 2.58 9.42
CA ALA A 75 2.97 3.05 9.59
C ALA A 75 1.94 2.01 9.11
N ILE A 76 2.35 1.07 8.25
CA ILE A 76 1.47 0.05 7.70
C ILE A 76 1.20 -1.01 8.78
N LEU A 77 -0.08 -1.31 8.99
CA LEU A 77 -0.56 -2.32 9.92
C LEU A 77 -0.83 -3.65 9.21
N SER A 78 -1.41 -3.60 8.01
CA SER A 78 -1.62 -4.78 7.17
C SER A 78 -1.65 -4.42 5.69
N VAL A 79 -1.27 -5.39 4.86
CA VAL A 79 -1.55 -5.42 3.42
C VAL A 79 -2.17 -6.78 3.15
N GLU A 80 -3.41 -6.79 2.65
CA GLU A 80 -4.14 -8.01 2.32
C GLU A 80 -4.26 -8.13 0.81
N GLU A 81 -3.91 -9.28 0.26
CA GLU A 81 -4.11 -9.62 -1.15
C GLU A 81 -5.50 -10.26 -1.30
N VAL A 82 -6.39 -9.62 -2.06
CA VAL A 82 -7.77 -10.06 -2.24
C VAL A 82 -8.04 -10.37 -3.69
N GLY A 83 -8.58 -11.56 -3.97
CA GLY A 83 -8.93 -12.03 -5.31
C GLY A 83 -8.47 -13.46 -5.57
N GLU A 84 -8.90 -14.03 -6.70
CA GLU A 84 -8.44 -15.34 -7.14
C GLU A 84 -7.13 -15.19 -7.93
N ASP A 85 -6.06 -15.79 -7.42
CA ASP A 85 -4.77 -15.99 -8.11
C ASP A 85 -3.95 -14.73 -8.50
N PRO A 86 -3.82 -13.68 -7.65
CA PRO A 86 -2.82 -12.65 -7.91
C PRO A 86 -1.39 -13.24 -7.81
N PRO A 87 -0.43 -12.81 -8.64
CA PRO A 87 0.98 -13.04 -8.33
C PRO A 87 1.25 -12.44 -6.95
N ALA A 88 1.85 -13.24 -6.06
CA ALA A 88 2.17 -12.83 -4.70
C ALA A 88 2.89 -11.48 -4.70
N LEU A 89 2.60 -10.63 -3.72
CA LEU A 89 3.29 -9.36 -3.57
C LEU A 89 4.78 -9.63 -3.32
N VAL A 90 5.62 -9.17 -4.25
CA VAL A 90 7.08 -9.28 -4.14
C VAL A 90 7.67 -7.88 -4.13
N PHE A 91 8.40 -7.55 -3.07
CA PHE A 91 9.24 -6.36 -3.01
C PHE A 91 10.64 -6.71 -3.52
N THR A 92 11.09 -6.02 -4.56
CA THR A 92 12.43 -6.18 -5.13
C THR A 92 13.48 -5.62 -4.18
N ASN A 93 13.14 -4.55 -3.46
CA ASN A 93 14.03 -3.90 -2.50
C ASN A 93 13.75 -4.32 -1.04
N ASP A 94 13.40 -5.59 -0.82
CA ASP A 94 13.19 -6.13 0.52
C ASP A 94 14.52 -6.28 1.28
N LYS A 95 14.55 -5.80 2.52
CA LYS A 95 15.70 -5.90 3.43
C LYS A 95 15.95 -7.31 3.96
N ALA A 96 15.08 -8.29 3.72
CA ALA A 96 15.37 -9.68 4.04
C ALA A 96 16.68 -10.19 3.39
N ALA A 97 17.13 -9.54 2.31
CA ALA A 97 18.41 -9.82 1.65
C ALA A 97 19.59 -8.93 2.10
N LEU A 98 19.41 -8.01 3.07
CA LEU A 98 20.53 -7.21 3.58
C LEU A 98 21.48 -8.10 4.41
N GLN A 99 22.60 -8.47 3.80
CA GLN A 99 23.71 -9.05 4.54
C GLN A 99 24.31 -7.97 5.45
N LEU A 100 24.29 -8.21 6.75
CA LEU A 100 25.07 -7.44 7.71
C LEU A 100 26.54 -7.68 7.39
N VAL A 101 27.19 -6.74 6.70
CA VAL A 101 28.64 -6.74 6.57
C VAL A 101 29.21 -6.32 7.92
N PRO A 102 29.96 -7.19 8.63
CA PRO A 102 30.58 -6.82 9.89
C PRO A 102 31.52 -5.63 9.69
N PRO A 103 31.64 -4.72 10.67
CA PRO A 103 32.43 -3.50 10.55
C PRO A 103 33.93 -3.74 10.28
N ASP A 104 34.44 -4.96 10.50
CA ASP A 104 35.86 -5.29 10.36
C ASP A 104 36.26 -5.91 9.01
N SER A 105 35.32 -6.11 8.08
CA SER A 105 35.68 -6.51 6.72
C SER A 105 36.23 -5.31 5.93
N LYS A 106 37.56 -5.15 5.90
CA LYS A 106 38.25 -4.31 4.92
C LYS A 106 38.06 -4.89 3.50
N PRO A 107 38.06 -4.03 2.46
CA PRO A 107 37.89 -4.44 1.06
C PRO A 107 38.98 -5.38 0.56
#